data_AF-A0A7J8P972-F1
#
_entry.id   AF-A0A7J8P972-F1
#
_cell.length_a   1.000
_cell.length_b   1.000
_cell.length_c   1.000
_cell.angle_alpha   90.00
_cell.angle_beta   90.00
_cell.angle_gamma   90.00
#
_symmetry.space_group_name_H-M   'P 1'
#
loop_
_entity.id
_entity.type
_entity.pdbx_description
1 polymer ?
#
loop_
_entity_poly.entity_id
_entity_poly.type
_entity_poly.pdbx_seq_one_letter_code
_entity_poly.pdbx_strand_id
1 'polypeptide(L)'
;GLSNARVTIFGDVYPLPEHEQEWAHKQYIAKHQQGPSQQWGNFYYFRMQNISDIYFIGGFGTVAWIDVKEYEALKPDKIAVDGGEQNLKELNATFSKPLKELLSAEAEVDDAALISIDSKGIDIRVRQGAQFNVQRLSFEEGQGVETLEEAKVALW
;
A
#
# COMPACT_ATOMS: atom_id res chain seq x y z
N GLY A 1 5.32 -2.14 -8.10
CA GLY A 1 6.12 -3.33 -7.79
C GLY A 1 5.54 -4.21 -6.68
N LEU A 2 4.48 -3.79 -5.98
CA LEU A 2 4.08 -4.40 -4.71
C LEU A 2 3.02 -5.51 -4.80
N SER A 3 2.55 -5.90 -5.99
CA SER A 3 1.48 -6.90 -6.16
C SER A 3 1.83 -8.29 -5.63
N ASN A 4 3.10 -8.53 -5.27
CA ASN A 4 3.58 -9.74 -4.60
C ASN A 4 4.46 -9.45 -3.37
N ALA A 5 4.48 -8.22 -2.87
CA ALA A 5 5.24 -7.90 -1.67
C ALA A 5 4.65 -8.63 -0.46
N ARG A 6 5.49 -9.21 0.38
CA ARG A 6 5.11 -9.98 1.56
C ARG A 6 5.96 -9.54 2.72
N VAL A 7 5.33 -9.44 3.88
CA VAL A 7 6.01 -9.23 5.15
C VAL A 7 5.61 -10.34 6.11
N THR A 8 6.59 -10.89 6.82
CA THR A 8 6.38 -11.82 7.94
C THR A 8 6.88 -11.13 9.18
N ILE A 9 5.99 -10.96 10.16
CA ILE A 9 6.30 -10.32 11.45
C ILE A 9 6.29 -11.42 12.50
N PHE A 10 7.41 -11.57 13.19
CA PHE A 10 7.61 -12.52 14.27
C PHE A 10 7.44 -11.79 15.59
N GLY A 11 6.80 -12.44 16.57
CA GLY A 11 6.58 -11.80 17.86
C GLY A 11 5.62 -12.57 18.76
N ASP A 12 5.50 -12.07 19.97
CA ASP A 12 4.66 -12.66 21.00
C ASP A 12 3.27 -12.03 20.99
N VAL A 13 2.24 -12.88 20.97
CA VAL A 13 0.83 -12.45 20.95
C VAL A 13 0.20 -12.71 22.31
N TYR A 14 -0.39 -11.67 22.89
CA TYR A 14 -1.05 -11.73 24.18
C TYR A 14 -2.49 -11.20 24.09
N PRO A 15 -3.41 -11.70 24.94
CA PRO A 15 -4.75 -11.12 25.03
C PRO A 15 -4.63 -9.67 25.48
N LEU A 16 -5.40 -8.78 24.84
CA LEU A 16 -5.49 -7.41 25.30
C LEU A 16 -6.20 -7.35 26.66
N PRO A 17 -5.75 -6.48 27.59
CA PRO A 17 -6.48 -6.20 28.82
C PRO A 17 -7.94 -5.78 28.56
N GLU A 18 -8.83 -6.05 29.52
CA GLU A 18 -10.27 -5.77 29.38
C GLU A 18 -10.56 -4.32 28.96
N HIS A 19 -9.83 -3.36 29.52
CA HIS A 19 -9.99 -1.93 29.21
C HIS A 19 -9.53 -1.54 27.79
N GLU A 20 -8.73 -2.36 27.10
CA GLU A 20 -8.29 -2.12 25.71
C GLU A 20 -9.18 -2.84 24.68
N GLN A 21 -10.08 -3.74 25.10
CA GLN A 21 -10.92 -4.53 24.19
C GLN A 21 -11.86 -3.65 23.34
N GLU A 22 -12.50 -2.64 23.95
CA GLU A 22 -13.39 -1.72 23.22
C GLU A 22 -12.62 -0.85 22.22
N TRP A 23 -11.41 -0.42 22.58
CA TRP A 23 -10.53 0.31 21.68
C TRP A 23 -10.13 -0.56 20.48
N ALA A 24 -9.71 -1.80 20.71
CA ALA A 24 -9.32 -2.73 19.65
C ALA A 24 -10.48 -3.06 18.72
N HIS A 25 -11.70 -3.20 19.27
CA HIS A 25 -12.91 -3.37 18.48
C HIS A 25 -13.13 -2.21 17.51
N LYS A 26 -13.00 -0.96 17.98
CA LYS A 26 -13.13 0.24 17.11
C LYS A 26 -12.10 0.22 15.98
N GLN A 27 -10.84 -0.14 16.28
CA GLN A 27 -9.80 -0.26 15.25
C GLN A 27 -10.11 -1.37 14.23
N TYR A 28 -10.60 -2.51 14.71
CA TYR A 28 -10.95 -3.65 13.87
C TYR A 28 -12.08 -3.31 12.90
N ILE A 29 -13.16 -2.72 13.39
CA ILE A 29 -14.33 -2.34 12.58
C ILE A 29 -13.99 -1.24 11.57
N ALA A 30 -13.17 -0.26 11.95
CA ALA A 30 -12.72 0.79 11.02
C ALA A 30 -12.03 0.21 9.78
N LYS A 31 -11.29 -0.90 9.94
CA LYS A 31 -10.61 -1.62 8.84
C LYS A 31 -11.49 -2.66 8.14
N HIS A 32 -12.49 -3.23 8.84
CA HIS A 32 -13.33 -4.33 8.34
C HIS A 32 -14.80 -3.91 8.28
N GLN A 33 -15.13 -3.00 7.36
CA GLN A 33 -16.47 -2.42 7.21
C GLN A 33 -17.56 -3.46 6.85
N GLN A 34 -17.18 -4.66 6.41
CA GLN A 34 -18.09 -5.77 6.07
C GLN A 34 -18.09 -6.90 7.13
N GLY A 35 -17.48 -6.67 8.30
CA GLY A 35 -17.49 -7.65 9.40
C GLY A 35 -18.90 -7.88 9.94
N PRO A 36 -19.22 -9.09 10.45
CA PRO A 36 -20.55 -9.40 10.94
C PRO A 36 -21.00 -8.36 11.98
N SER A 37 -22.15 -7.73 11.73
CA SER A 37 -22.83 -6.72 12.57
C SER A 37 -23.28 -7.24 13.94
N GLN A 38 -22.83 -8.42 14.34
CA GLN A 38 -23.35 -9.12 15.49
C GLN A 38 -22.61 -8.68 16.75
N GLN A 39 -23.37 -8.60 17.84
CA GLN A 39 -22.89 -8.52 19.21
C GLN A 39 -22.26 -9.85 19.59
N TRP A 40 -21.08 -9.86 20.23
CA TRP A 40 -20.45 -11.13 20.66
C TRP A 40 -19.91 -10.96 22.07
N GLY A 41 -20.49 -11.72 23.00
CA GLY A 41 -19.90 -11.92 24.32
C GLY A 41 -18.65 -12.81 24.31
N ASN A 42 -18.20 -13.29 23.12
CA ASN A 42 -17.15 -14.32 23.00
C ASN A 42 -15.98 -13.93 22.08
N PHE A 43 -15.84 -12.67 21.68
CA PHE A 43 -14.64 -12.21 20.97
C PHE A 43 -13.65 -11.59 21.95
N TYR A 44 -12.40 -12.02 21.83
CA TYR A 44 -11.27 -11.44 22.55
C TYR A 44 -10.24 -10.97 21.54
N TYR A 45 -9.85 -9.71 21.65
CA TYR A 45 -8.77 -9.14 20.86
C TYR A 45 -7.43 -9.47 21.50
N PHE A 46 -6.47 -9.81 20.64
CA PHE A 46 -5.09 -10.06 21.00
C PHE A 46 -4.21 -9.06 20.27
N ARG A 47 -3.07 -8.72 20.86
CA ARG A 47 -2.06 -7.86 20.25
C ARG A 47 -0.74 -8.60 20.23
N MET A 48 -0.02 -8.50 19.12
CA MET A 48 1.41 -8.79 19.10
C MET A 48 2.11 -7.70 19.93
N GLN A 49 2.45 -8.03 21.17
CA GLN A 49 2.94 -7.06 22.15
C GLN A 49 4.36 -6.62 21.85
N ASN A 50 5.19 -7.57 21.39
CA ASN A 50 6.56 -7.35 21.01
C ASN A 50 6.77 -7.96 19.62
N ILE A 51 7.41 -7.21 18.73
CA ILE A 51 7.93 -7.72 17.48
C ILE A 51 9.37 -8.17 17.74
N SER A 52 9.70 -9.43 17.46
CA SER A 52 11.06 -9.93 17.59
C SER A 52 11.87 -9.66 16.33
N ASP A 53 11.26 -9.89 15.17
CA ASP A 53 11.91 -9.79 13.87
C ASP A 53 10.88 -9.50 12.77
N ILE A 54 11.37 -8.92 11.67
CA ILE A 54 10.56 -8.65 10.48
C ILE A 54 11.33 -9.12 9.25
N TYR A 55 10.69 -9.97 8.47
CA TYR A 55 11.21 -10.48 7.21
C TYR A 55 10.38 -9.98 6.03
N PHE A 56 11.01 -9.26 5.13
CA PHE A 56 10.37 -8.60 3.99
C PHE A 56 10.83 -9.20 2.66
N ILE A 57 9.88 -9.41 1.76
CA ILE A 57 10.08 -9.79 0.37
C ILE A 57 9.34 -8.76 -0.49
N GLY A 58 10.06 -7.90 -1.19
CA GLY A 58 9.48 -6.78 -1.97
C GLY A 58 9.09 -7.11 -3.41
N GLY A 59 9.47 -8.30 -3.90
CA GLY A 59 9.44 -8.64 -5.33
C GLY A 59 10.79 -8.42 -6.02
N PHE A 60 10.99 -8.98 -7.22
CA PHE A 60 12.21 -8.87 -8.03
C PHE A 60 13.54 -9.12 -7.29
N GLY A 61 13.58 -10.11 -6.38
CA GLY A 61 14.79 -10.48 -5.66
C GLY A 61 15.12 -9.62 -4.43
N THR A 62 14.28 -8.64 -4.09
CA THR A 62 14.42 -7.87 -2.87
C THR A 62 13.97 -8.70 -1.66
N VAL A 63 14.94 -9.09 -0.84
CA VAL A 63 14.75 -9.81 0.42
C VAL A 63 15.55 -9.11 1.50
N ALA A 64 14.91 -8.77 2.62
CA ALA A 64 15.54 -8.03 3.70
C ALA A 64 14.98 -8.45 5.07
N TRP A 65 15.87 -8.48 6.06
CA TRP A 65 15.49 -8.36 7.46
C TRP A 65 15.37 -6.87 7.78
N ILE A 66 14.28 -6.48 8.44
CA ILE A 66 14.01 -5.09 8.80
C ILE A 66 14.31 -4.91 10.29
N ASP A 67 15.00 -3.83 10.64
CA ASP A 67 15.21 -3.46 12.04
C ASP A 67 13.87 -3.12 12.69
N VAL A 68 13.59 -3.77 13.82
CA VAL A 68 12.30 -3.63 14.50
C VAL A 68 12.10 -2.21 15.02
N LYS A 69 13.14 -1.58 15.57
CA LYS A 69 13.02 -0.22 16.14
C LYS A 69 12.81 0.81 15.04
N GLU A 70 13.47 0.64 13.90
CA GLU A 70 13.22 1.46 12.72
C GLU A 70 11.77 1.32 12.25
N TYR A 71 11.25 0.09 12.12
CA TYR A 71 9.86 -0.14 11.76
C TYR A 71 8.87 0.51 12.74
N GLU A 72 9.09 0.37 14.05
CA GLU A 72 8.23 0.96 15.08
C GLU A 72 8.29 2.50 15.14
N ALA A 73 9.41 3.10 14.75
CA ALA A 73 9.59 4.56 14.73
C ALA A 73 9.01 5.22 13.47
N LEU A 74 8.75 4.45 12.41
CA LEU A 74 8.24 4.94 11.14
C LEU A 74 6.71 5.07 11.13
N LYS A 75 6.22 5.88 10.21
CA LYS A 75 4.79 6.02 9.93
C LYS A 75 4.50 5.50 8.52
N PRO A 76 3.31 4.93 8.30
CA PRO A 76 2.86 4.62 6.94
C PRO A 76 2.88 5.86 6.04
N ASP A 77 3.15 5.63 4.76
CA ASP A 77 3.08 6.67 3.73
C ASP A 77 1.64 7.21 3.61
N LYS A 78 1.48 8.54 3.68
CA LYS A 78 0.16 9.18 3.80
C LYS A 78 -0.70 8.92 2.58
N ILE A 79 -0.22 9.18 1.37
CA ILE A 79 -1.02 8.99 0.15
C ILE A 79 -1.31 7.50 -0.11
N ALA A 80 -0.44 6.60 0.34
CA ALA A 80 -0.67 5.17 0.24
C ALA A 80 -1.79 4.67 1.19
N VAL A 81 -1.93 5.29 2.36
CA VAL A 81 -2.96 4.92 3.36
C VAL A 81 -4.26 5.69 3.14
N ASP A 82 -4.17 6.97 2.80
CA ASP A 82 -5.31 7.85 2.64
C ASP A 82 -5.90 7.68 1.23
N GLY A 83 -7.18 7.29 1.16
CA GLY A 83 -7.92 7.15 -0.11
C GLY A 83 -7.70 5.86 -0.90
N GLY A 84 -6.59 5.13 -0.67
CA GLY A 84 -6.38 3.75 -1.14
C GLY A 84 -6.80 3.48 -2.60
N GLU A 85 -7.74 2.55 -2.80
CA GLU A 85 -8.25 2.17 -4.13
C GLU A 85 -8.98 3.33 -4.84
N GLN A 86 -9.64 4.22 -4.10
CA GLN A 86 -10.36 5.35 -4.69
C GLN A 86 -9.39 6.35 -5.34
N ASN A 87 -8.27 6.66 -4.69
CA ASN A 87 -7.23 7.51 -5.27
C ASN A 87 -6.67 6.89 -6.55
N LEU A 88 -6.33 5.60 -6.52
CA LEU A 88 -5.84 4.90 -7.72
C LEU A 88 -6.87 4.89 -8.85
N LYS A 89 -8.15 4.73 -8.54
CA LYS A 89 -9.24 4.76 -9.53
C LYS A 89 -9.34 6.14 -10.19
N GLU A 90 -9.29 7.21 -9.41
CA GLU A 90 -9.32 8.59 -9.94
C GLU A 90 -8.07 8.89 -10.78
N LEU A 91 -6.89 8.54 -10.29
CA LEU A 91 -5.65 8.73 -11.05
C LEU A 91 -5.67 7.95 -12.36
N ASN A 92 -6.10 6.69 -12.37
CA ASN A 92 -6.22 5.91 -13.61
C ASN A 92 -7.25 6.53 -14.58
N ALA A 93 -8.37 7.03 -14.08
CA ALA A 93 -9.36 7.70 -14.93
C ALA A 93 -8.80 8.93 -15.65
N THR A 94 -7.83 9.63 -15.03
CA THR A 94 -7.18 10.80 -15.62
C THR A 94 -5.94 10.44 -16.47
N PHE A 95 -5.08 9.54 -15.98
CA PHE A 95 -3.72 9.38 -16.50
C PHE A 95 -3.46 8.09 -17.28
N SER A 96 -4.32 7.06 -17.24
CA SER A 96 -4.06 5.80 -17.97
C SER A 96 -3.89 6.01 -19.47
N LYS A 97 -4.70 6.88 -20.08
CA LYS A 97 -4.60 7.18 -21.52
C LYS A 97 -3.31 7.97 -21.86
N PRO A 98 -3.00 9.11 -21.21
CA PRO A 98 -1.72 9.80 -21.38
C PRO A 98 -0.50 8.89 -21.16
N LEU A 99 -0.52 8.05 -20.12
CA LEU A 99 0.58 7.12 -19.84
C LEU A 99 0.76 6.10 -20.97
N LYS A 100 -0.33 5.54 -21.49
CA LYS A 100 -0.28 4.65 -22.65
C LYS A 100 0.33 5.36 -23.86
N GLU A 101 -0.10 6.59 -24.15
CA GLU A 101 0.40 7.37 -25.29
C GLU A 101 1.90 7.67 -25.16
N LEU A 102 2.35 8.06 -23.96
CA LEU A 102 3.76 8.29 -23.65
C LEU A 102 4.61 7.03 -23.87
N LEU A 103 4.19 5.90 -23.29
CA LEU A 103 4.93 4.64 -23.40
C LEU A 103 4.89 4.05 -24.81
N SER A 104 3.84 4.36 -25.57
CA SER A 104 3.69 3.95 -26.97
C SER A 104 4.71 4.60 -27.90
N ALA A 105 5.40 5.66 -27.45
CA ALA A 105 6.46 6.30 -28.22
C ALA A 105 7.71 5.41 -28.38
N GLU A 106 7.95 4.49 -27.45
CA GLU A 106 9.13 3.62 -27.43
C GLU A 106 8.82 2.16 -27.83
N ALA A 107 7.59 1.69 -27.59
CA ALA A 107 7.19 0.31 -27.91
C ALA A 107 5.67 0.20 -28.13
N GLU A 108 5.20 -0.87 -28.77
CA GLU A 108 3.76 -1.14 -28.86
C GLU A 108 3.21 -1.47 -27.45
N VAL A 109 2.28 -0.64 -26.96
CA VAL A 109 1.65 -0.79 -25.63
C VAL A 109 0.14 -0.90 -25.80
N ASP A 110 -0.43 -1.99 -25.29
CA ASP A 110 -1.88 -2.19 -25.35
C ASP A 110 -2.60 -1.40 -24.27
N ASP A 111 -2.04 -1.36 -23.07
CA ASP A 111 -2.66 -0.79 -21.87
C ASP A 111 -1.60 -0.38 -20.83
N ALA A 112 -1.91 0.67 -20.07
CA ALA A 112 -1.07 1.18 -18.98
C ALA A 112 -1.96 1.71 -17.84
N ALA A 113 -1.73 1.21 -16.63
CA ALA A 113 -2.50 1.60 -15.45
C ALA A 113 -1.61 1.71 -14.21
N LEU A 114 -1.86 2.72 -13.38
CA LEU A 114 -1.30 2.84 -12.05
C LEU A 114 -1.84 1.71 -11.17
N ILE A 115 -0.94 1.04 -10.45
CA ILE A 115 -1.27 -0.06 -9.54
C ILE A 115 -0.93 0.25 -8.08
N SER A 116 -0.03 1.20 -7.84
CA SER A 116 0.27 1.74 -6.51
C SER A 116 0.87 3.13 -6.63
N ILE A 117 0.76 3.90 -5.55
CA ILE A 117 1.33 5.23 -5.36
C ILE A 117 1.87 5.34 -3.94
N ASP A 118 2.99 6.03 -3.79
CA ASP A 118 3.51 6.50 -2.50
C ASP A 118 4.06 7.93 -2.70
N SER A 119 4.54 8.55 -1.63
CA SER A 119 5.03 9.93 -1.66
C SER A 119 6.20 10.20 -2.61
N LYS A 120 6.85 9.15 -3.12
CA LYS A 120 8.02 9.25 -4.00
C LYS A 120 7.71 8.90 -5.45
N GLY A 121 6.52 8.39 -5.76
CA GLY A 121 6.18 8.05 -7.14
C GLY A 121 5.06 7.03 -7.28
N ILE A 122 4.92 6.54 -8.51
CA ILE A 122 3.88 5.59 -8.91
C ILE A 122 4.49 4.32 -9.48
N ASP A 123 3.81 3.21 -9.26
CA ASP A 123 4.03 1.99 -10.01
C ASP A 123 2.96 1.85 -11.08
N ILE A 124 3.38 1.59 -12.31
CA ILE A 124 2.50 1.35 -13.44
C ILE A 124 2.64 -0.10 -13.92
N ARG A 125 1.52 -0.72 -14.24
CA ARG A 125 1.45 -1.99 -14.97
C ARG A 125 1.21 -1.69 -16.43
N VAL A 126 2.09 -2.19 -17.27
CA VAL A 126 2.04 -2.04 -18.72
C VAL A 126 1.78 -3.41 -19.34
N ARG A 127 0.90 -3.45 -20.35
CA ARG A 127 0.55 -4.68 -21.09
C ARG A 127 1.00 -4.57 -22.53
N GLN A 128 1.68 -5.61 -23.01
CA GLN A 128 2.16 -5.75 -24.38
C GLN A 128 1.83 -7.15 -24.88
N GLY A 129 0.77 -7.27 -25.68
CA GLY A 129 0.16 -8.54 -26.06
C GLY A 129 -0.25 -9.35 -24.82
N ALA A 130 0.35 -10.52 -24.66
CA ALA A 130 0.14 -11.43 -23.53
C ALA A 130 1.06 -11.14 -22.32
N GLN A 131 2.02 -10.23 -22.46
CA GLN A 131 3.00 -9.94 -21.42
C GLN A 131 2.58 -8.75 -20.56
N PHE A 132 2.96 -8.79 -19.29
CA PHE A 132 2.81 -7.69 -18.36
C PHE A 132 4.14 -7.38 -17.70
N ASN A 133 4.50 -6.10 -17.66
CA ASN A 133 5.62 -5.58 -16.90
C ASN A 133 5.14 -4.51 -15.92
N VAL A 134 5.89 -4.35 -14.84
CA VAL A 134 5.66 -3.30 -13.85
C VAL A 134 6.85 -2.36 -13.89
N GLN A 135 6.58 -1.07 -14.03
CA GLN A 135 7.60 -0.02 -14.06
C GLN A 135 7.35 0.96 -12.92
N ARG A 136 8.44 1.48 -12.33
CA ARG A 136 8.40 2.51 -11.30
C ARG A 136 8.72 3.85 -11.94
N LEU A 137 7.85 4.83 -11.77
CA LEU A 137 8.10 6.22 -12.13
C LEU A 137 8.21 7.04 -10.85
N SER A 138 9.33 7.74 -10.67
CA SER A 138 9.56 8.60 -9.51
C SER A 138 9.04 10.01 -9.78
N PHE A 139 8.54 10.66 -8.73
CA PHE A 139 8.32 12.12 -8.75
C PHE A 139 9.66 12.86 -8.69
N GLU A 140 9.69 14.12 -9.13
CA GLU A 140 10.89 14.96 -9.08
C GLU A 140 11.38 15.17 -7.63
N GLU A 141 12.70 15.28 -7.45
CA GLU A 141 13.32 15.42 -6.13
C GLU A 141 12.81 16.67 -5.39
N GLY A 142 12.22 16.47 -4.20
CA GLY A 142 11.81 17.54 -3.28
C GLY A 142 10.29 17.72 -3.11
N GLN A 143 9.46 17.08 -3.94
CA GLN A 143 8.00 17.06 -3.76
C GLN A 143 7.58 15.78 -3.04
N GLY A 144 7.43 15.83 -1.72
CA GLY A 144 6.73 14.78 -0.99
C GLY A 144 5.24 14.86 -1.32
N VAL A 145 4.73 13.92 -2.11
CA VAL A 145 3.30 13.87 -2.47
C VAL A 145 2.53 13.20 -1.32
N GLU A 146 1.63 13.92 -0.68
CA GLU A 146 0.83 13.40 0.44
C GLU A 146 -0.66 13.33 0.10
N THR A 147 -1.12 14.06 -0.92
CA THR A 147 -2.54 14.15 -1.29
C THR A 147 -2.82 13.79 -2.74
N LEU A 148 -4.07 13.45 -3.05
CA LEU A 148 -4.50 13.15 -4.42
C LEU A 148 -4.30 14.34 -5.38
N GLU A 149 -4.52 15.57 -4.90
CA GLU A 149 -4.35 16.77 -5.73
C GLU A 149 -2.87 17.04 -6.03
N GLU A 150 -1.98 16.84 -5.05
CA GLU A 150 -0.53 16.89 -5.27
C GLU A 150 -0.08 15.80 -6.25
N ALA A 151 -0.63 14.58 -6.14
CA ALA A 151 -0.32 13.49 -7.06
C ALA A 151 -0.76 13.81 -8.49
N LYS A 152 -1.93 14.45 -8.67
CA LYS A 152 -2.37 14.92 -9.98
C LYS A 152 -1.39 15.93 -10.55
N VAL A 153 -0.96 16.92 -9.75
CA VAL A 153 0.01 17.94 -10.18
C VAL A 153 1.36 17.31 -10.55
N ALA A 154 1.85 16.35 -9.77
CA ALA A 154 3.15 15.71 -10.00
C ALA A 154 3.18 14.77 -11.22
N LEU A 155 2.01 14.38 -11.76
CA LEU A 155 1.89 13.50 -12.93
C LEU A 155 1.64 14.23 -14.25
N TRP A 156 1.45 15.56 -14.23
CA TRP A 156 1.31 16.41 -15.40
C TRP A 156 2.66 16.96 -15.87
#